data_AF-A0A520C4H5-F1
#
_entry.id   AF-A0A520C4H5-F1
#
_cell.length_a   1.000
_cell.length_b   1.000
_cell.length_c   1.000
_cell.angle_alpha   90.00
_cell.angle_beta   90.00
_cell.angle_gamma   90.00
#
_symmetry.space_group_name_H-M   'P 1'
#
loop_
_entity.id
_entity.type
_entity.pdbx_description
1 polymer ?
#
loop_
_entity_poly.entity_id
_entity_poly.type
_entity_poly.pdbx_seq_one_letter_code
_entity_poly.pdbx_strand_id
1 'polypeptide(L)'
;MLKRILRIEPPYLAAIIFVIGVNYPGTLSPYSKGGDFHINYFNLLLHFGYLNSFFNQGWLNPVFWTLAIEFQFYLLMGLIYPLINSKKKYIQVLILISLLISTYLIKASGLIFHFLPYFILGIILFYRKTKQWPAVLCTFAELLIITLMWYTFSRVEFFATIFTWLILLFLKSSKKDLFTWLGKISYSFYLIHVPVGGKIINFSVNFIESSGFRIAVIFFALFTSLFLSYIFYRLIELPAINLSHLIIKKNKSNLNG
;
A
#
# COMPACT_ATOMS: atom_id res chain seq x y z
N MET A 1 -0.21 3.50 16.99
CA MET A 1 -0.95 2.49 16.20
C MET A 1 -2.44 2.79 16.07
N LEU A 2 -3.16 3.02 17.18
CA LEU A 2 -4.61 3.28 17.17
C LEU A 2 -5.08 4.37 16.17
N LYS A 3 -4.38 5.51 16.08
CA LYS A 3 -4.69 6.58 15.10
C LYS A 3 -4.78 6.08 13.66
N ARG A 4 -3.89 5.15 13.31
CA ARG A 4 -3.74 4.69 11.95
C ARG A 4 -4.83 3.68 11.58
N ILE A 5 -5.13 2.77 12.51
CA ILE A 5 -6.22 1.79 12.35
C ILE A 5 -7.54 2.51 12.11
N LEU A 6 -7.89 3.46 12.97
CA LEU A 6 -9.12 4.27 12.85
C LEU A 6 -9.21 5.10 11.56
N ARG A 7 -8.08 5.35 10.88
CA ARG A 7 -8.04 6.07 9.60
C ARG A 7 -8.16 5.13 8.39
N ILE A 8 -7.54 3.96 8.45
CA ILE A 8 -7.35 3.04 7.31
C ILE A 8 -8.47 2.00 7.25
N GLU A 9 -8.91 1.49 8.40
CA GLU A 9 -9.87 0.39 8.46
C GLU A 9 -11.27 0.75 7.94
N PRO A 10 -11.87 1.91 8.27
CA PRO A 10 -13.21 2.22 7.77
C PRO A 10 -13.28 2.34 6.23
N PRO A 11 -12.35 3.03 5.54
CA PRO A 11 -12.33 3.04 4.08
C PRO A 11 -12.05 1.67 3.47
N TYR A 12 -11.22 0.85 4.10
CA TYR A 12 -10.96 -0.52 3.66
C TYR A 12 -12.22 -1.39 3.71
N LEU A 13 -12.96 -1.37 4.82
CA LEU A 13 -14.23 -2.11 4.95
C LEU A 13 -15.29 -1.61 3.96
N ALA A 14 -15.37 -0.29 3.77
CA ALA A 14 -16.25 0.29 2.76
C ALA A 14 -15.85 -0.12 1.34
N ALA A 15 -14.54 -0.27 1.06
CA ALA A 15 -14.05 -0.77 -0.21
C ALA A 15 -14.39 -2.26 -0.42
N ILE A 16 -14.39 -3.09 0.63
CA ILE A 16 -14.88 -4.48 0.54
C ILE A 16 -16.35 -4.50 0.13
N ILE A 17 -17.19 -3.68 0.77
CA ILE A 17 -18.61 -3.55 0.41
C ILE A 17 -18.77 -3.08 -1.03
N PHE A 18 -17.98 -2.08 -1.44
CA PHE A 18 -17.97 -1.58 -2.81
C PHE A 18 -17.56 -2.66 -3.83
N VAL A 19 -16.50 -3.43 -3.55
CA VAL A 19 -16.05 -4.54 -4.40
C VAL A 19 -17.14 -5.60 -4.55
N ILE A 20 -17.81 -5.97 -3.45
CA ILE A 20 -18.95 -6.88 -3.49
C ILE A 20 -20.08 -6.29 -4.35
N GLY A 21 -20.43 -5.02 -4.13
CA GLY A 21 -21.49 -4.32 -4.87
C GLY A 21 -21.21 -4.14 -6.36
N VAL A 22 -19.96 -4.01 -6.77
CA VAL A 22 -19.56 -3.92 -8.19
C VAL A 22 -19.46 -5.30 -8.84
N ASN A 23 -19.05 -6.33 -8.09
CA ASN A 23 -18.92 -7.69 -8.62
C ASN A 23 -20.25 -8.43 -8.72
N TYR A 24 -21.20 -8.17 -7.82
CA TYR A 24 -22.49 -8.85 -7.80
C TYR A 24 -23.34 -8.64 -9.07
N PRO A 25 -23.50 -7.43 -9.64
CA PRO A 25 -24.17 -7.25 -10.93
C PRO A 25 -23.42 -7.92 -12.10
N GLY A 26 -22.12 -8.12 -11.94
CA GLY A 26 -21.28 -8.80 -12.93
C GLY A 26 -21.68 -10.25 -13.17
N THR A 27 -22.23 -10.94 -12.17
CA THR A 27 -22.72 -12.32 -12.32
C THR A 27 -24.05 -12.40 -13.08
N LEU A 28 -24.78 -11.29 -13.15
CA LEU A 28 -26.04 -11.20 -13.89
C LEU A 28 -25.83 -10.86 -15.37
N SER A 29 -24.63 -10.40 -15.75
CA SER A 29 -24.31 -10.01 -17.12
C SER A 29 -23.61 -11.15 -17.88
N PRO A 30 -24.16 -11.64 -19.02
CA PRO A 30 -23.52 -12.67 -19.85
C PRO A 30 -22.15 -12.25 -20.42
N TYR A 31 -21.86 -10.95 -20.40
CA TYR A 31 -20.65 -10.35 -20.95
C TYR A 31 -19.51 -10.25 -19.94
N SER A 32 -19.73 -10.62 -18.67
CA SER A 32 -18.65 -10.73 -17.69
C SER A 32 -17.91 -12.04 -17.90
N LYS A 33 -16.65 -12.00 -18.34
CA LYS A 33 -15.74 -13.16 -18.38
C LYS A 33 -15.33 -13.69 -17.00
N GLY A 34 -15.87 -13.13 -15.91
CA GLY A 34 -15.62 -13.60 -14.55
C GLY A 34 -16.61 -14.70 -14.20
N GLY A 35 -16.13 -15.80 -13.61
CA GLY A 35 -16.99 -16.86 -13.09
C GLY A 35 -17.93 -16.37 -11.98
N ASP A 36 -18.86 -17.22 -11.57
CA ASP A 36 -19.86 -16.91 -10.55
C ASP A 36 -19.22 -16.32 -9.28
N PHE A 37 -19.64 -15.12 -8.91
CA PHE A 37 -19.18 -14.45 -7.69
C PHE A 37 -19.88 -15.05 -6.47
N HIS A 38 -19.27 -16.08 -5.90
CA HIS A 38 -19.71 -16.66 -4.63
C HIS A 38 -18.98 -15.99 -3.46
N ILE A 39 -19.75 -15.49 -2.50
CA ILE A 39 -19.21 -14.94 -1.26
C ILE A 39 -18.86 -16.08 -0.32
N ASN A 40 -17.57 -16.36 -0.17
CA ASN A 40 -17.09 -17.23 0.89
C ASN A 40 -17.02 -16.42 2.20
N TYR A 41 -17.96 -16.66 3.12
CA TYR A 41 -18.02 -15.96 4.42
C TYR A 41 -16.77 -16.15 5.27
N PHE A 42 -16.12 -17.32 5.20
CA PHE A 42 -14.84 -17.54 5.88
C PHE A 42 -13.76 -16.64 5.29
N ASN A 43 -13.67 -16.56 3.96
CA ASN A 43 -12.75 -15.63 3.29
C ASN A 43 -13.04 -14.17 3.66
N LEU A 44 -14.31 -13.78 3.75
CA LEU A 44 -14.72 -12.43 4.16
C LEU A 44 -14.28 -12.12 5.60
N LEU A 45 -14.42 -13.07 6.52
CA LEU A 45 -13.98 -12.90 7.91
C LEU A 45 -12.47 -12.68 7.99
N LEU A 46 -11.67 -13.40 7.19
CA LEU A 46 -10.22 -13.24 7.16
C LEU A 46 -9.76 -11.83 6.77
N HIS A 47 -10.57 -11.06 6.02
CA HIS A 47 -10.22 -9.69 5.63
C HIS A 47 -10.14 -8.75 6.85
N PHE A 48 -10.91 -8.99 7.91
CA PHE A 48 -10.85 -8.17 9.14
C PHE A 48 -9.48 -8.29 9.84
N GLY A 49 -8.84 -9.45 9.74
CA GLY A 49 -7.52 -9.71 10.33
C GLY A 49 -6.35 -9.65 9.35
N TYR A 50 -6.60 -9.35 8.06
CA TYR A 50 -5.61 -9.51 6.98
C TYR A 50 -5.00 -10.93 6.91
N LEU A 51 -5.80 -11.95 7.23
CA LEU A 51 -5.33 -13.33 7.41
C LEU A 51 -5.41 -14.18 6.14
N ASN A 52 -5.92 -13.63 5.03
CA ASN A 52 -6.21 -14.37 3.79
C ASN A 52 -4.98 -15.14 3.28
N SER A 53 -3.82 -14.48 3.24
CA SER A 53 -2.57 -15.10 2.79
C SER A 53 -2.07 -16.23 3.71
N PHE A 54 -2.48 -16.29 4.98
CA PHE A 54 -2.10 -17.36 5.91
C PHE A 54 -2.95 -18.62 5.72
N PHE A 55 -4.19 -18.45 5.25
CA PHE A 55 -5.13 -19.55 4.99
C PHE A 55 -5.22 -19.89 3.48
N ASN A 56 -4.28 -19.42 2.67
CA ASN A 56 -4.24 -19.58 1.21
C ASN A 56 -5.55 -19.17 0.52
N GLN A 57 -6.24 -18.16 1.05
CA GLN A 57 -7.47 -17.62 0.47
C GLN A 57 -7.14 -16.42 -0.43
N GLY A 58 -7.87 -16.30 -1.54
CA GLY A 58 -7.74 -15.17 -2.46
C GLY A 58 -8.28 -13.87 -1.86
N TRP A 59 -7.63 -12.75 -2.18
CA TRP A 59 -8.09 -11.42 -1.81
C TRP A 59 -9.24 -10.97 -2.72
N LEU A 60 -10.29 -10.37 -2.14
CA LEU A 60 -11.44 -9.87 -2.92
C LEU A 60 -11.04 -8.81 -3.95
N ASN A 61 -10.01 -8.03 -3.63
CA ASN A 61 -9.33 -7.13 -4.55
C ASN A 61 -7.83 -7.47 -4.54
N PRO A 62 -7.20 -7.72 -5.70
CA PRO A 62 -5.80 -8.13 -5.78
C PRO A 62 -4.80 -7.11 -5.24
N VAL A 63 -5.22 -5.90 -4.87
CA VAL A 63 -4.32 -4.95 -4.21
C VAL A 63 -4.25 -5.18 -2.70
N PHE A 64 -5.31 -5.71 -2.07
CA PHE A 64 -5.45 -5.75 -0.61
C PHE A 64 -4.34 -6.51 0.14
N TRP A 65 -3.64 -7.44 -0.51
CA TRP A 65 -2.49 -8.11 0.10
C TRP A 65 -1.40 -7.12 0.51
N THR A 66 -1.22 -6.00 -0.20
CA THR A 66 -0.21 -5.00 0.17
C THR A 66 -0.57 -4.29 1.48
N LEU A 67 -1.88 -4.15 1.81
CA LEU A 67 -2.29 -3.64 3.12
C LEU A 67 -1.94 -4.60 4.25
N ALA A 68 -2.01 -5.92 4.00
CA ALA A 68 -1.60 -6.92 4.96
C ALA A 68 -0.10 -6.78 5.28
N ILE A 69 0.73 -6.62 4.25
CA ILE A 69 2.16 -6.37 4.40
C ILE A 69 2.42 -5.05 5.12
N GLU A 70 1.68 -4.00 4.78
CA GLU A 70 1.76 -2.69 5.44
C GLU A 70 1.39 -2.79 6.94
N PHE A 71 0.36 -3.55 7.29
CA PHE A 71 -0.02 -3.80 8.67
C PHE A 71 1.08 -4.54 9.45
N GLN A 72 1.65 -5.60 8.86
CA GLN A 72 2.81 -6.32 9.42
C GLN A 72 4.01 -5.39 9.61
N PHE A 73 4.25 -4.47 8.68
CA PHE A 73 5.32 -3.48 8.79
C PHE A 73 5.13 -2.60 10.02
N TYR A 74 3.92 -2.12 10.27
CA TYR A 74 3.67 -1.28 11.44
C TYR A 74 3.83 -2.01 12.76
N LEU A 75 3.42 -3.27 12.83
CA LEU A 75 3.66 -4.09 14.01
C LEU A 75 5.17 -4.29 14.23
N LEU A 76 5.89 -4.71 13.19
CA LEU A 76 7.33 -4.91 13.25
C LEU A 76 8.05 -3.63 13.67
N MET A 77 7.78 -2.51 12.99
CA MET A 77 8.36 -1.21 13.31
C MET A 77 7.99 -0.74 14.71
N GLY A 78 6.76 -0.98 15.18
CA GLY A 78 6.37 -0.67 16.55
C GLY A 78 7.25 -1.36 17.59
N LEU A 79 7.67 -2.60 17.32
CA LEU A 79 8.54 -3.38 18.20
C LEU A 79 10.01 -2.96 18.09
N ILE A 80 10.53 -2.76 16.88
CA ILE A 80 11.96 -2.52 16.65
C ILE A 80 12.34 -1.03 16.62
N TYR A 81 11.38 -0.11 16.69
CA TYR A 81 11.63 1.33 16.64
C TYR A 81 12.68 1.82 17.65
N PRO A 82 12.70 1.36 18.93
CA PRO A 82 13.74 1.76 19.88
C PRO A 82 15.16 1.39 19.42
N LEU A 83 15.31 0.28 18.69
CA LEU A 83 16.59 -0.18 18.15
C LEU A 83 17.02 0.63 16.93
N ILE A 84 16.07 0.96 16.05
CA ILE A 84 16.27 1.82 14.88
C ILE A 84 16.63 3.25 15.32
N ASN A 85 15.98 3.79 16.35
CA ASN A 85 16.26 5.12 16.85
C ASN A 85 17.30 5.15 17.99
N SER A 86 18.09 4.08 18.13
CA SER A 86 19.15 4.01 19.13
C SER A 86 20.24 5.05 18.85
N LYS A 87 20.81 5.65 19.91
CA LYS A 87 21.98 6.55 19.79
C LYS A 87 23.23 5.83 19.27
N LYS A 88 23.28 4.51 19.40
CA LYS A 88 24.46 3.69 19.07
C LYS A 88 24.34 3.15 17.65
N LYS A 89 25.20 3.65 16.74
CA LYS A 89 25.20 3.28 15.31
C LYS A 89 25.32 1.77 15.07
N TYR A 90 26.11 1.05 15.87
CA TYR A 90 26.27 -0.40 15.71
C TYR A 90 24.96 -1.17 15.96
N ILE A 91 24.09 -0.70 16.86
CA ILE A 91 22.77 -1.31 17.10
C ILE A 91 21.89 -1.14 15.85
N GLN A 92 21.91 0.07 15.27
CA GLN A 92 21.18 0.38 14.04
C GLN A 92 21.66 -0.48 12.86
N VAL A 93 22.98 -0.65 12.71
CA VAL A 93 23.54 -1.52 11.66
C VAL A 93 23.16 -2.98 11.90
N LEU A 94 23.28 -3.47 13.13
CA LEU A 94 22.99 -4.86 13.48
C LEU A 94 21.53 -5.22 13.23
N ILE A 95 20.58 -4.34 13.58
CA ILE A 95 19.16 -4.58 13.30
C ILE A 95 18.87 -4.57 11.80
N LEU A 96 19.47 -3.66 11.03
CA LEU A 96 19.28 -3.62 9.57
C LEU A 96 19.85 -4.87 8.88
N ILE A 97 21.01 -5.34 9.31
CA ILE A 97 21.60 -6.59 8.82
C ILE A 97 20.72 -7.78 9.19
N SER A 98 20.23 -7.85 10.43
CA SER A 98 19.32 -8.92 10.87
C SER A 98 18.04 -8.97 10.03
N LEU A 99 17.42 -7.81 9.76
CA LEU A 99 16.26 -7.71 8.88
C LEU A 99 16.59 -8.13 7.44
N LEU A 100 17.73 -7.72 6.92
CA LEU A 100 18.16 -8.10 5.58
C LEU A 100 18.38 -9.62 5.47
N ILE A 101 19.02 -10.24 6.46
CA ILE A 101 19.21 -11.70 6.51
C ILE A 101 17.87 -12.42 6.57
N SER A 102 16.90 -11.91 7.35
CA SER A 102 15.57 -12.53 7.46
C SER A 102 14.82 -12.59 6.13
N THR A 103 15.09 -11.65 5.20
CA THR A 103 14.55 -11.65 3.83
C THR A 103 14.88 -12.94 3.08
N TYR A 104 16.09 -13.48 3.29
CA TYR A 104 16.57 -14.68 2.59
C TYR A 104 16.22 -15.98 3.31
N LEU A 105 16.07 -15.93 4.64
CA LEU A 105 15.72 -17.09 5.45
C LEU A 105 14.22 -17.44 5.37
N ILE A 106 13.35 -16.43 5.27
CA ILE A 106 11.90 -16.61 5.34
C ILE A 106 11.27 -16.28 3.99
N LYS A 107 10.99 -17.31 3.19
CA LYS A 107 10.47 -17.18 1.80
C LYS A 107 8.95 -17.18 1.67
N ALA A 108 8.21 -16.87 2.73
CA ALA A 108 6.75 -16.84 2.68
C ALA A 108 6.24 -15.55 2.01
N SER A 109 5.54 -15.66 0.88
CA SER A 109 5.03 -14.53 0.08
C SER A 109 4.00 -13.66 0.82
N GLY A 110 3.29 -14.24 1.79
CA GLY A 110 2.34 -13.53 2.65
C GLY A 110 2.98 -12.75 3.80
N LEU A 111 4.30 -12.87 4.00
CA LEU A 111 5.02 -12.21 5.09
C LEU A 111 5.83 -11.02 4.60
N ILE A 112 6.00 -10.04 5.48
CA ILE A 112 6.80 -8.84 5.21
C ILE A 112 8.26 -9.12 4.89
N PHE A 113 8.82 -10.24 5.35
CA PHE A 113 10.26 -10.52 5.26
C PHE A 113 10.80 -10.37 3.84
N HIS A 114 10.07 -10.88 2.84
CA HIS A 114 10.44 -10.73 1.43
C HIS A 114 10.53 -9.25 0.99
N PHE A 115 9.69 -8.37 1.53
CA PHE A 115 9.57 -6.96 1.16
C PHE A 115 10.48 -6.03 2.00
N LEU A 116 11.21 -6.55 3.00
CA LEU A 116 12.09 -5.75 3.86
C LEU A 116 13.14 -4.91 3.11
N PRO A 117 13.73 -5.34 1.98
CA PRO A 117 14.69 -4.50 1.25
C PRO A 117 14.13 -3.12 0.86
N TYR A 118 12.85 -3.03 0.46
CA TYR A 118 12.19 -1.75 0.14
C TYR A 118 12.14 -0.83 1.37
N PHE A 119 11.78 -1.38 2.53
CA PHE A 119 11.68 -0.63 3.78
C PHE A 119 13.04 -0.22 4.34
N ILE A 120 14.05 -1.11 4.25
CA ILE A 120 15.43 -0.82 4.66
C ILE A 120 16.00 0.34 3.86
N LEU A 121 15.77 0.37 2.54
CA LEU A 121 16.20 1.48 1.68
C LEU A 121 15.58 2.82 2.14
N GLY A 122 14.30 2.81 2.52
CA GLY A 122 13.62 3.96 3.11
C GLY A 122 14.18 4.39 4.48
N ILE A 123 14.54 3.43 5.34
CA ILE A 123 15.16 3.71 6.66
C ILE A 123 16.55 4.35 6.49
N ILE A 124 17.37 3.85 5.55
CA ILE A 124 18.68 4.44 5.27
C ILE A 124 18.53 5.86 4.71
N LEU A 125 17.55 6.08 3.83
CA LEU A 125 17.23 7.42 3.33
C LEU A 125 16.81 8.36 4.47
N PHE A 126 16.04 7.87 5.43
CA PHE A 126 15.71 8.61 6.65
C PHE A 126 16.96 8.97 7.46
N TYR A 127 17.90 8.05 7.68
CA TYR A 127 19.17 8.34 8.36
C TYR A 127 20.01 9.37 7.62
N ARG A 128 20.03 9.34 6.27
CA ARG A 128 20.69 10.36 5.46
C ARG A 128 20.05 11.73 5.66
N LYS A 129 18.72 11.83 5.52
CA LYS A 129 17.99 13.11 5.59
C LYS A 129 18.05 13.73 6.98
N THR A 130 18.07 12.91 8.03
CA THR A 130 18.21 13.35 9.43
C THR A 130 19.67 13.51 9.87
N LYS A 131 20.64 13.22 9.00
CA LYS A 131 22.09 13.27 9.28
C LYS A 131 22.53 12.40 10.47
N GLN A 132 21.78 11.33 10.78
CA GLN A 132 22.17 10.37 11.81
C GLN A 132 23.42 9.57 11.39
N TRP A 133 23.52 9.26 10.09
CA TRP A 133 24.65 8.55 9.50
C TRP A 133 25.43 9.47 8.55
N PRO A 134 26.75 9.27 8.40
CA PRO A 134 27.53 10.00 7.40
C PRO A 134 27.07 9.60 6.00
N ALA A 135 27.04 10.57 5.07
CA ALA A 135 26.50 10.37 3.73
C ALA A 135 27.18 9.21 2.97
N VAL A 136 28.49 9.03 3.14
CA VAL A 136 29.28 7.94 2.54
C VAL A 136 28.75 6.57 2.97
N LEU A 137 28.48 6.39 4.28
CA LEU A 137 27.95 5.13 4.79
C LEU A 137 26.55 4.85 4.26
N CYS A 138 25.69 5.86 4.20
CA CYS A 138 24.37 5.73 3.58
C CYS A 138 24.48 5.33 2.11
N THR A 139 25.35 5.98 1.33
CA THR A 139 25.54 5.65 -0.09
C THR A 139 26.00 4.22 -0.28
N PHE A 140 26.97 3.76 0.52
CA PHE A 140 27.45 2.39 0.47
C PHE A 140 26.33 1.39 0.80
N ALA A 141 25.58 1.64 1.88
CA ALA A 141 24.47 0.77 2.28
C ALA A 141 23.34 0.75 1.24
N GLU A 142 22.96 1.90 0.67
CA GLU A 142 21.95 1.97 -0.39
C GLU A 142 22.39 1.22 -1.64
N LEU A 143 23.63 1.41 -2.09
CA LEU A 143 24.17 0.68 -3.25
C LEU A 143 24.14 -0.83 -3.00
N LEU A 144 24.56 -1.28 -1.82
CA LEU A 144 24.50 -2.69 -1.45
C LEU A 144 23.07 -3.24 -1.53
N ILE A 145 22.09 -2.54 -0.95
CA ILE A 145 20.68 -2.96 -0.99
C ILE A 145 20.16 -2.96 -2.43
N ILE A 146 20.46 -1.92 -3.22
CA ILE A 146 20.06 -1.82 -4.62
C ILE A 146 20.64 -3.00 -5.43
N THR A 147 21.90 -3.34 -5.24
CA THR A 147 22.52 -4.49 -5.89
C THR A 147 21.83 -5.80 -5.49
N LEU A 148 21.52 -5.99 -4.21
CA LEU A 148 20.79 -7.19 -3.76
C LEU A 148 19.39 -7.28 -4.36
N MET A 149 18.70 -6.14 -4.49
CA MET A 149 17.37 -6.07 -5.09
C MET A 149 17.38 -6.48 -6.56
N TRP A 150 18.45 -6.19 -7.31
CA TRP A 150 18.59 -6.59 -8.70
C TRP A 150 18.51 -8.12 -8.91
N TYR A 151 18.97 -8.89 -7.92
CA TYR A 151 18.96 -10.35 -7.96
C TYR A 151 17.72 -10.97 -7.31
N THR A 152 17.00 -10.20 -6.49
CA THR A 152 15.89 -10.73 -5.68
C THR A 152 14.52 -10.42 -6.30
N PHE A 153 14.37 -9.29 -6.98
CA PHE A 153 13.08 -8.78 -7.48
C PHE A 153 13.02 -8.73 -9.00
N SER A 154 11.79 -8.60 -9.52
CA SER A 154 11.57 -8.41 -10.95
C SER A 154 12.14 -7.08 -11.45
N ARG A 155 12.37 -6.97 -12.77
CA ARG A 155 12.85 -5.73 -13.39
C ARG A 155 11.90 -4.56 -13.14
N VAL A 156 10.59 -4.82 -13.20
CA VAL A 156 9.56 -3.79 -12.98
C VAL A 156 9.64 -3.23 -11.57
N GLU A 157 9.68 -4.11 -10.56
CA GLU A 157 9.80 -3.72 -9.15
C GLU A 157 11.10 -2.98 -8.85
N PHE A 158 12.20 -3.45 -9.44
CA PHE A 158 13.51 -2.81 -9.30
C PHE A 158 13.47 -1.36 -9.81
N PHE A 159 13.05 -1.15 -11.08
CA PHE A 159 13.01 0.20 -11.66
C PHE A 159 12.00 1.11 -10.94
N ALA A 160 10.84 0.58 -10.54
CA ALA A 160 9.87 1.33 -9.75
C ALA A 160 10.46 1.79 -8.40
N THR A 161 11.26 0.95 -7.76
CA THR A 161 11.93 1.30 -6.50
C THR A 161 12.98 2.38 -6.70
N ILE A 162 13.86 2.22 -7.69
CA ILE A 162 14.91 3.20 -7.99
C ILE A 162 14.29 4.56 -8.33
N PHE A 163 13.25 4.56 -9.17
CA PHE A 163 12.52 5.77 -9.51
C PHE A 163 11.93 6.45 -8.27
N THR A 164 11.26 5.69 -7.41
CA THR A 164 10.67 6.21 -6.16
C THR A 164 11.76 6.73 -5.20
N TRP A 165 12.84 5.99 -5.02
CA TRP A 165 13.95 6.37 -4.15
C TRP A 165 14.65 7.65 -4.65
N LEU A 166 14.88 7.79 -5.96
CA LEU A 166 15.44 9.01 -6.56
C LEU A 166 14.52 10.21 -6.32
N ILE A 167 13.20 10.05 -6.54
CA ILE A 167 12.24 11.12 -6.24
C ILE A 167 12.36 11.52 -4.77
N LEU A 168 12.31 10.59 -3.83
CA LEU A 168 12.39 10.90 -2.39
C LEU A 168 13.74 11.49 -1.99
N LEU A 169 14.83 11.15 -2.70
CA LEU A 169 16.15 11.71 -2.48
C LEU A 169 16.20 13.20 -2.86
N PHE A 170 15.55 13.62 -3.94
CA PHE A 170 15.60 15.00 -4.43
C PHE A 170 14.40 15.86 -4.01
N LEU A 171 13.25 15.25 -3.71
CA LEU A 171 12.03 15.96 -3.38
C LEU A 171 12.21 16.74 -2.08
N LYS A 172 12.17 18.07 -2.17
CA LYS A 172 11.94 18.96 -1.04
C LYS A 172 10.44 19.15 -0.90
N SER A 173 9.88 18.83 0.27
CA SER A 173 8.44 18.92 0.51
C SER A 173 7.94 20.35 0.33
N SER A 174 7.20 20.62 -0.75
CA SER A 174 6.39 21.83 -0.91
C SER A 174 5.01 21.58 -0.32
N LYS A 175 4.47 22.55 0.42
CA LYS A 175 3.19 22.43 1.15
C LYS A 175 1.95 22.70 0.28
N LYS A 176 2.09 23.12 -0.98
CA LYS A 176 0.96 23.66 -1.79
C LYS A 176 0.98 23.24 -3.27
N ASP A 177 1.31 21.99 -3.56
CA ASP A 177 1.42 21.54 -4.95
C ASP A 177 0.32 20.51 -5.30
N LEU A 178 0.04 20.36 -6.60
CA LEU A 178 -0.85 19.32 -7.17
C LEU A 178 -0.54 17.92 -6.60
N PHE A 179 0.74 17.63 -6.36
CA PHE A 179 1.21 16.38 -5.73
C PHE A 179 0.63 16.15 -4.33
N THR A 180 0.40 17.22 -3.57
CA THR A 180 -0.21 17.12 -2.24
C THR A 180 -1.69 16.80 -2.34
N TRP A 181 -2.39 17.31 -3.37
CA TRP A 181 -3.78 16.96 -3.62
C TRP A 181 -3.92 15.52 -4.12
N LEU A 182 -3.11 15.11 -5.10
CA LEU A 182 -3.07 13.72 -5.57
C LEU A 182 -2.74 12.74 -4.43
N GLY A 183 -1.82 13.12 -3.54
CA GLY A 183 -1.49 12.34 -2.35
C GLY A 183 -2.62 12.24 -1.32
N LYS A 184 -3.60 13.15 -1.33
CA LYS A 184 -4.78 13.06 -0.44
C LYS A 184 -5.79 12.03 -0.91
N ILE A 185 -5.97 11.87 -2.23
CA ILE A 185 -6.94 10.94 -2.82
C ILE A 185 -6.34 9.57 -3.14
N SER A 186 -5.01 9.43 -3.02
CA SER A 186 -4.27 8.25 -3.47
C SER A 186 -4.72 6.96 -2.80
N TYR A 187 -5.11 7.02 -1.52
CA TYR A 187 -5.56 5.83 -0.79
C TYR A 187 -6.92 5.35 -1.29
N SER A 188 -7.91 6.25 -1.40
CA SER A 188 -9.18 5.95 -2.05
C SER A 188 -9.00 5.41 -3.48
N PHE A 189 -8.12 6.02 -4.27
CA PHE A 189 -7.79 5.55 -5.61
C PHE A 189 -7.21 4.15 -5.61
N TYR A 190 -6.22 3.91 -4.76
CA TYR A 190 -5.64 2.60 -4.56
C TYR A 190 -6.71 1.53 -4.23
N LEU A 191 -7.71 1.83 -3.39
CA LEU A 191 -8.74 0.87 -2.99
C LEU A 191 -9.70 0.50 -4.12
N ILE A 192 -10.07 1.44 -5.00
CA ILE A 192 -11.17 1.22 -5.95
C ILE A 192 -10.76 1.20 -7.43
N HIS A 193 -9.53 1.58 -7.78
CA HIS A 193 -9.12 1.64 -9.20
C HIS A 193 -9.17 0.28 -9.90
N VAL A 194 -8.85 -0.83 -9.22
CA VAL A 194 -8.96 -2.18 -9.80
C VAL A 194 -10.41 -2.59 -10.02
N PRO A 195 -11.31 -2.56 -9.02
CA PRO A 195 -12.70 -2.96 -9.24
C PRO A 195 -13.43 -2.06 -10.24
N VAL A 196 -13.07 -0.77 -10.34
CA VAL A 196 -13.64 0.14 -11.35
C VAL A 196 -12.97 -0.05 -12.70
N GLY A 197 -11.68 0.26 -12.81
CA GLY A 197 -10.96 0.26 -14.08
C GLY A 197 -10.82 -1.12 -14.69
N GLY A 198 -10.58 -2.15 -13.87
CA GLY A 198 -10.53 -3.54 -14.31
C GLY A 198 -11.85 -4.02 -14.89
N LYS A 199 -12.99 -3.62 -14.31
CA LYS A 199 -14.32 -3.95 -14.86
C LYS A 199 -14.58 -3.24 -16.18
N ILE A 200 -14.27 -1.96 -16.27
CA ILE A 200 -14.40 -1.18 -17.51
C ILE A 200 -13.59 -1.85 -18.63
N ILE A 201 -12.31 -2.14 -18.38
CA ILE A 201 -11.43 -2.79 -19.36
C ILE A 201 -11.96 -4.18 -19.73
N ASN A 202 -12.30 -5.03 -18.74
CA ASN A 202 -12.78 -6.39 -18.99
C ASN A 202 -14.08 -6.42 -19.81
N PHE A 203 -15.00 -5.49 -19.55
CA PHE A 203 -16.23 -5.36 -20.31
C PHE A 203 -15.94 -4.91 -21.75
N SER A 204 -15.10 -3.88 -21.90
CA SER A 204 -14.73 -3.31 -23.19
C SER A 204 -14.01 -4.29 -24.12
N VAL A 205 -13.15 -5.17 -23.59
CA VAL A 205 -12.39 -6.14 -24.40
C VAL A 205 -13.29 -7.04 -25.26
N ASN A 206 -14.55 -7.24 -24.90
CA ASN A 206 -15.49 -8.05 -25.69
C ASN A 206 -16.04 -7.35 -26.93
N PHE A 207 -15.92 -6.03 -27.04
CA PHE A 207 -16.54 -5.23 -28.09
C PHE A 207 -15.53 -4.55 -29.02
N ILE A 208 -14.23 -4.66 -28.73
CA ILE A 208 -13.21 -3.78 -29.33
C ILE A 208 -11.97 -4.56 -29.77
N GLU A 209 -11.80 -4.66 -31.09
CA GLU A 209 -10.62 -5.25 -31.71
C GLU A 209 -9.54 -4.20 -32.05
N SER A 210 -9.93 -2.94 -32.28
CA SER A 210 -9.02 -1.86 -32.70
C SER A 210 -8.11 -1.36 -31.56
N SER A 211 -6.80 -1.32 -31.82
CA SER A 211 -5.77 -0.83 -30.89
C SER A 211 -5.98 0.62 -30.43
N GLY A 212 -6.48 1.49 -31.32
CA GLY A 212 -6.72 2.90 -30.96
C GLY A 212 -7.85 3.06 -29.95
N PHE A 213 -8.92 2.28 -30.09
CA PHE A 213 -10.04 2.32 -29.17
C PHE A 213 -9.67 1.70 -27.81
N ARG A 214 -8.77 0.70 -27.76
CA ARG A 214 -8.23 0.18 -26.48
C ARG A 214 -7.54 1.27 -25.66
N ILE A 215 -6.78 2.16 -26.30
CA ILE A 215 -6.15 3.31 -25.62
C ILE A 215 -7.23 4.25 -25.05
N ALA A 216 -8.27 4.56 -25.82
CA ALA A 216 -9.37 5.39 -25.36
C ALA A 216 -10.07 4.80 -24.12
N VAL A 217 -10.29 3.47 -24.09
CA VAL A 217 -10.85 2.76 -22.94
C VAL A 217 -9.94 2.85 -21.71
N ILE A 218 -8.62 2.75 -21.87
CA ILE A 218 -7.68 2.90 -20.74
C ILE A 218 -7.79 4.30 -20.13
N PHE A 219 -7.82 5.35 -20.96
CA PHE A 219 -8.03 6.72 -20.46
C PHE A 219 -9.39 6.86 -19.79
N PHE A 220 -10.45 6.34 -20.39
CA PHE A 220 -11.79 6.36 -19.80
C PHE A 220 -11.84 5.63 -18.45
N ALA A 221 -11.23 4.46 -18.34
CA ALA A 221 -11.11 3.69 -17.11
C ALA A 221 -10.33 4.45 -16.04
N LEU A 222 -9.23 5.12 -16.42
CA LEU A 222 -8.43 5.94 -15.52
C LEU A 222 -9.21 7.15 -15.00
N PHE A 223 -9.84 7.92 -15.89
CA PHE A 223 -10.64 9.09 -15.51
C PHE A 223 -11.82 8.70 -14.62
N THR A 224 -12.53 7.63 -14.96
CA THR A 224 -13.64 7.11 -14.16
C THR A 224 -13.14 6.65 -12.78
N SER A 225 -12.01 5.94 -12.73
CA SER A 225 -11.40 5.53 -11.47
C SER A 225 -11.02 6.75 -10.62
N LEU A 226 -10.36 7.77 -11.18
CA LEU A 226 -10.00 9.01 -10.46
C LEU A 226 -11.24 9.75 -9.94
N PHE A 227 -12.27 9.89 -10.77
CA PHE A 227 -13.51 10.56 -10.42
C PHE A 227 -14.23 9.86 -9.26
N LEU A 228 -14.46 8.55 -9.37
CA LEU A 228 -15.09 7.77 -8.30
C LEU A 228 -14.22 7.75 -7.04
N SER A 229 -12.90 7.79 -7.18
CA SER A 229 -11.98 7.81 -6.04
C SER A 229 -12.07 9.12 -5.27
N TYR A 230 -12.28 10.23 -5.97
CA TYR A 230 -12.54 11.51 -5.34
C TYR A 230 -13.87 11.51 -4.57
N ILE A 231 -14.92 10.90 -5.11
CA ILE A 231 -16.19 10.73 -4.41
C ILE A 231 -16.01 9.86 -3.16
N PHE A 232 -15.36 8.70 -3.30
CA PHE A 232 -15.06 7.79 -2.20
C PHE A 232 -14.23 8.47 -1.11
N TYR A 233 -13.23 9.26 -1.51
CA TYR A 233 -12.43 10.07 -0.60
C TYR A 233 -13.29 11.05 0.20
N ARG A 234 -14.17 11.80 -0.47
CA ARG A 234 -15.00 12.83 0.19
C ARG A 234 -16.04 12.22 1.14
N LEU A 235 -16.62 11.08 0.77
CA LEU A 235 -17.73 10.46 1.51
C LEU A 235 -17.27 9.51 2.61
N ILE A 236 -16.11 8.87 2.47
CA ILE A 236 -15.67 7.78 3.37
C ILE A 236 -14.32 8.09 4.00
N GLU A 237 -13.29 8.33 3.19
CA GLU A 237 -11.92 8.52 3.71
C GLU A 237 -11.79 9.80 4.56
N LEU A 238 -12.30 10.93 4.07
CA LEU A 238 -12.20 12.21 4.76
C LEU A 238 -12.97 12.22 6.09
N PRO A 239 -14.20 11.70 6.19
CA PRO A 239 -14.87 11.51 7.47
C PRO A 239 -14.11 10.59 8.43
N ALA A 240 -13.57 9.46 7.95
CA ALA A 240 -12.77 8.55 8.79
C ALA A 240 -11.50 9.24 9.34
N ILE A 241 -10.82 10.04 8.51
CA ILE A 241 -9.71 10.88 8.94
C ILE A 241 -10.16 11.81 10.07
N ASN A 242 -11.22 12.58 9.85
CA ASN A 242 -11.70 13.56 10.83
C ASN A 242 -12.13 12.89 12.15
N LEU A 243 -12.81 11.76 12.09
CA LEU A 243 -13.19 10.97 13.27
C LEU A 243 -11.96 10.50 14.05
N SER A 244 -10.92 10.02 13.37
CA SER A 244 -9.67 9.62 14.01
C SER A 244 -9.01 10.78 14.77
N HIS A 245 -9.10 12.01 14.24
CA HIS A 245 -8.56 13.20 14.90
C HIS A 245 -9.36 13.57 16.17
N LEU A 246 -10.69 13.44 16.12
CA LEU A 246 -11.57 13.74 17.26
C LEU A 246 -11.37 12.77 18.43
N ILE A 247 -11.34 11.45 18.16
CA ILE A 247 -11.16 10.41 19.19
C ILE A 247 -9.85 10.61 19.95
N ILE A 248 -8.77 10.94 19.23
CA ILE A 248 -7.45 11.16 19.85
C ILE A 248 -7.42 12.44 20.69
N LYS A 249 -8.07 13.51 20.21
CA LYS A 249 -8.16 14.75 20.97
C LYS A 249 -8.89 14.52 22.29
N LYS A 250 -9.99 13.76 22.27
CA LYS A 250 -10.76 13.38 23.47
C LYS A 250 -9.97 12.51 24.45
N ASN A 251 -9.22 11.53 23.97
CA ASN A 251 -8.37 10.71 24.85
C ASN A 251 -7.24 11.52 25.50
N LYS A 252 -6.70 12.53 24.80
CA LYS A 252 -5.68 13.43 25.40
C LYS A 252 -6.26 14.37 26.45
N SER A 253 -7.49 14.86 26.29
CA SER A 253 -8.12 15.71 27.31
C SER A 253 -8.45 14.93 28.57
N ASN A 254 -8.88 13.66 28.44
CA ASN A 254 -9.24 12.81 29.57
C ASN A 254 -8.03 12.26 30.37
N LEU A 255 -6.81 12.32 29.81
CA LEU A 255 -5.57 11.94 30.50
C LEU A 255 -4.93 13.12 31.26
N ASN A 256 -5.36 14.34 30.97
CA ASN A 256 -4.80 15.58 31.51
C ASN A 256 -5.74 16.30 32.50
N GLY A 257 -6.89 15.70 32.82
CA GLY A 257 -7.84 16.18 33.83
C GLY A 257 -8.12 15.07 34.83
#